data_AF-A0A4U5MAZ3-F1
#
_entry.id   AF-A0A4U5MAZ3-F1
#
_cell.length_a   1.000
_cell.length_b   1.000
_cell.length_c   1.000
_cell.angle_alpha   90.00
_cell.angle_beta   90.00
_cell.angle_gamma   90.00
#
_symmetry.space_group_name_H-M   'P 1'
#
loop_
_entity.id
_entity.type
_entity.pdbx_description
1 polymer ?
#
loop_
_entity_poly.entity_id
_entity_poly.type
_entity_poly.pdbx_seq_one_letter_code
_entity_poly.pdbx_strand_id
1 'polypeptide(L)'
;MNTIVRSAYNLCKSPLLLPIQGVNTVRGGEHQIQQCRGIRVRVHNGNLEQALKFMQRKMQSSGIERQIKNLQTHHVKNSEKRVLARKKLQRRIQSQELAHRIKVILADKARGL
;
A
#
# COMPACT_ATOMS: atom_id res chain seq x y z
N MET A 1 27.48 -25.50 -14.12
CA MET A 1 28.07 -25.41 -12.77
C MET A 1 28.12 -23.92 -12.43
N ASN A 2 27.29 -23.32 -11.57
CA ASN A 2 26.57 -23.83 -10.41
C ASN A 2 25.23 -23.07 -10.25
N THR A 3 24.16 -23.85 -10.10
CA THR A 3 22.91 -23.51 -9.41
C THR A 3 23.17 -23.57 -7.90
N ILE A 4 22.31 -22.94 -7.07
CA ILE A 4 22.41 -22.67 -5.61
C ILE A 4 22.69 -21.16 -5.44
N VAL A 5 21.74 -20.29 -5.09
CA VAL A 5 20.92 -20.29 -3.88
C VAL A 5 19.52 -19.74 -4.16
N ARG A 6 18.51 -20.50 -3.74
CA ARG A 6 17.10 -20.12 -3.66
C ARG A 6 16.81 -19.79 -2.20
N SER A 7 15.82 -18.92 -1.98
CA SER A 7 15.06 -18.76 -0.72
C SER A 7 15.57 -17.73 0.29
N ALA A 8 14.73 -16.73 0.60
CA ALA A 8 13.91 -16.73 1.82
C ALA A 8 13.51 -15.31 2.26
N TYR A 9 12.44 -14.70 1.70
CA TYR A 9 11.73 -13.60 2.38
C TYR A 9 10.22 -13.63 2.10
N ASN A 10 9.55 -14.69 2.55
CA ASN A 10 8.09 -14.67 2.74
C ASN A 10 7.79 -14.99 4.21
N LEU A 11 8.06 -14.03 5.09
CA LEU A 11 7.67 -14.08 6.50
C LEU A 11 6.68 -12.96 6.79
N CYS A 12 5.47 -13.12 6.25
CA CYS A 12 4.27 -12.54 6.83
C CYS A 12 3.25 -13.68 6.92
N LYS A 13 3.15 -14.22 8.13
CA LYS A 13 2.30 -15.33 8.54
C LYS A 13 0.83 -15.10 8.15
N SER A 14 0.29 -15.98 7.30
CA SER A 14 -1.14 -16.22 7.16
C SER A 14 -1.52 -17.31 8.18
N PRO A 15 -2.55 -17.15 9.03
CA PRO A 15 -3.03 -18.27 9.81
C PRO A 15 -3.78 -19.24 8.90
N LEU A 16 -3.38 -20.50 8.99
CA LEU A 16 -4.03 -21.66 8.40
C LEU A 16 -5.52 -21.65 8.76
N LEU A 17 -6.39 -21.51 7.76
CA LEU A 17 -7.82 -21.79 7.91
C LEU A 17 -8.10 -23.11 7.19
N LEU A 18 -8.24 -24.16 7.99
CA LEU A 18 -8.94 -25.37 7.56
C LEU A 18 -10.38 -24.98 7.17
N PRO A 19 -10.95 -25.54 6.09
CA PRO A 19 -12.32 -25.27 5.71
C PRO A 19 -13.24 -26.06 6.64
N ILE A 20 -13.96 -25.35 7.52
CA ILE A 20 -15.10 -25.93 8.23
C ILE A 20 -16.19 -26.14 7.19
N GLN A 21 -16.51 -27.42 6.96
CA GLN A 21 -17.57 -27.86 6.07
C GLN A 21 -18.93 -27.42 6.64
N GLY A 22 -19.59 -26.50 5.93
CA GLY A 22 -20.99 -26.16 6.12
C GLY A 22 -21.73 -26.47 4.82
N VAL A 23 -22.60 -27.47 4.89
CA VAL A 23 -23.50 -27.94 3.84
C VAL A 23 -24.23 -26.78 3.17
N ASN A 24 -24.00 -26.61 1.85
CA ASN A 24 -25.06 -26.53 0.84
C ASN A 24 -24.47 -26.64 -0.57
N THR A 25 -24.98 -27.63 -1.28
CA THR A 25 -24.66 -28.10 -2.62
C THR A 25 -24.94 -27.06 -3.70
N VAL A 26 -23.91 -26.52 -4.35
CA VAL A 26 -23.80 -26.41 -5.82
C VAL A 26 -22.34 -26.57 -6.21
N ARG A 27 -22.05 -27.63 -6.95
CA ARG A 27 -20.79 -27.87 -7.65
C ARG A 27 -20.66 -26.86 -8.79
N GLY A 28 -19.69 -25.96 -8.69
CA GLY A 28 -19.30 -25.02 -9.74
C GLY A 28 -17.92 -24.45 -9.38
N GLY A 29 -16.88 -25.17 -9.77
CA GLY A 29 -15.49 -24.92 -9.40
C GLY A 29 -14.95 -23.58 -9.90
N GLU A 30 -13.99 -23.05 -9.15
CA GLU A 30 -12.79 -22.31 -9.61
C GLU A 30 -12.93 -21.05 -10.49
N HIS A 31 -14.14 -20.68 -10.93
CA HIS A 31 -14.36 -19.60 -11.89
C HIS A 31 -14.71 -18.24 -11.26
N GLN A 32 -15.04 -18.14 -9.96
CA GLN A 32 -15.45 -16.86 -9.36
C GLN A 32 -14.28 -15.99 -8.85
N ILE A 33 -13.05 -16.51 -8.90
CA ILE A 33 -11.82 -15.72 -8.66
C ILE A 33 -11.45 -14.90 -9.89
N GLN A 34 -11.98 -15.24 -11.08
CA GLN A 34 -11.70 -14.53 -12.31
C GLN A 34 -12.35 -13.14 -12.31
N GLN A 35 -11.46 -12.13 -12.24
CA GLN A 35 -11.68 -10.69 -12.34
C GLN A 35 -12.03 -9.91 -11.06
N CYS A 36 -11.47 -10.28 -9.91
CA CYS A 36 -11.44 -9.35 -8.77
C CYS A 36 -10.52 -8.14 -9.06
N ARG A 37 -11.05 -7.09 -9.70
CA ARG A 37 -10.37 -5.80 -9.88
C ARG A 37 -10.70 -4.84 -8.73
N GLY A 38 -9.70 -4.08 -8.27
CA GLY A 38 -9.86 -3.03 -7.25
C GLY A 38 -9.66 -3.48 -5.81
N ILE A 39 -9.79 -2.52 -4.87
CA ILE A 39 -9.66 -2.76 -3.43
C ILE A 39 -11.02 -3.17 -2.88
N ARG A 40 -11.12 -4.39 -2.37
CA ARG A 40 -12.33 -4.94 -1.76
C ARG A 40 -12.03 -5.40 -0.35
N VAL A 41 -12.97 -5.21 0.57
CA VAL A 41 -12.84 -5.62 1.97
C VAL A 41 -14.14 -6.29 2.39
N ARG A 42 -14.05 -7.47 3.01
CA ARG A 42 -15.20 -8.11 3.64
C ARG A 42 -15.41 -7.49 5.03
N VAL A 43 -16.66 -7.18 5.35
CA VAL A 43 -17.02 -6.73 6.70
C VAL A 43 -17.17 -7.97 7.57
N HIS A 44 -16.35 -8.06 8.61
CA HIS A 44 -16.42 -9.14 9.60
C HIS A 44 -17.12 -8.64 10.86
N ASN A 45 -17.92 -9.51 11.49
CA ASN A 45 -18.57 -9.26 12.79
C ASN A 45 -19.39 -7.96 12.85
N GLY A 46 -19.98 -7.55 11.73
CA GLY A 46 -20.73 -6.29 11.63
C GLY A 46 -19.90 -5.01 11.77
N ASN A 47 -18.56 -5.09 11.87
CA ASN A 47 -17.72 -3.93 12.09
C ASN A 47 -17.34 -3.22 10.77
N LEU A 48 -18.26 -2.38 10.30
CA LEU A 48 -18.09 -1.59 9.09
C LEU A 48 -16.95 -0.56 9.22
N GLU A 49 -16.82 0.10 10.37
CA GLU A 49 -15.84 1.17 10.57
C GLU A 49 -14.40 0.64 10.41
N GLN A 50 -14.11 -0.53 10.98
CA GLN A 50 -12.83 -1.19 10.83
C GLN A 50 -12.56 -1.57 9.37
N ALA A 51 -13.57 -2.10 8.67
CA ALA A 51 -13.45 -2.45 7.26
C ALA A 51 -13.16 -1.21 6.39
N LEU A 52 -13.84 -0.09 6.65
CA LEU A 52 -13.60 1.18 5.95
C LEU A 52 -12.21 1.75 6.25
N LYS A 53 -11.77 1.75 7.50
CA LYS A 53 -10.39 2.15 7.87
C LYS A 53 -9.34 1.30 7.14
N PHE A 54 -9.57 -0.01 7.06
CA PHE A 54 -8.68 -0.91 6.34
C PHE A 54 -8.67 -0.61 4.83
N MET A 55 -9.84 -0.42 4.23
CA MET A 55 -10.00 -0.05 2.82
C MET A 55 -9.28 1.27 2.52
N GLN A 56 -9.44 2.29 3.36
CA GLN A 56 -8.78 3.59 3.23
C GLN A 56 -7.25 3.46 3.29
N ARG A 57 -6.71 2.72 4.25
CA ARG A 57 -5.25 2.48 4.34
C ARG A 57 -4.72 1.80 3.09
N LYS A 58 -5.44 0.78 2.58
CA LYS A 58 -5.07 0.11 1.33
C LYS A 58 -5.12 1.08 0.14
N MET A 59 -6.16 1.88 0.02
CA MET A 59 -6.31 2.91 -1.02
C MET A 59 -5.18 3.95 -0.98
N GLN A 60 -4.80 4.40 0.22
CA GLN A 60 -3.70 5.34 0.42
C GLN A 60 -2.35 4.76 0.03
N SER A 61 -2.05 3.56 0.51
CA SER A 61 -0.78 2.86 0.21
C SER A 61 -0.62 2.54 -1.28
N SER A 62 -1.71 2.20 -1.98
CA SER A 62 -1.72 1.99 -3.43
C SER A 62 -1.49 3.26 -4.24
N GLY A 63 -1.59 4.45 -3.63
CA GLY A 63 -1.48 5.74 -4.31
C GLY A 63 -2.73 6.16 -5.10
N ILE A 64 -3.74 5.29 -5.19
CA ILE A 64 -5.00 5.56 -5.90
C ILE A 64 -5.70 6.81 -5.35
N GLU A 65 -5.73 7.00 -4.02
CA GLU A 65 -6.33 8.21 -3.43
C GLU A 65 -5.68 9.49 -3.98
N ARG A 66 -4.36 9.48 -4.13
CA ARG A 66 -3.62 10.63 -4.64
C ARG A 66 -3.86 10.82 -6.13
N GLN A 67 -4.04 9.76 -6.89
CA GLN A 67 -4.37 9.85 -8.31
C GLN A 67 -5.77 10.44 -8.52
N ILE A 68 -6.75 10.01 -7.71
CA ILE A 68 -8.12 10.52 -7.74
C ILE A 68 -8.15 12.00 -7.32
N LYS A 69 -7.52 12.35 -6.19
CA LYS A 69 -7.51 13.73 -5.69
C LYS A 69 -6.76 14.70 -6.60
N ASN A 70 -5.68 14.25 -7.24
CA ASN A 70 -4.88 15.08 -8.14
C ASN A 70 -5.24 14.84 -9.61
N LEU A 71 -6.49 14.45 -9.89
CA LEU A 71 -6.96 14.29 -11.26
C LEU A 71 -6.77 15.61 -12.01
N GLN A 72 -6.15 15.55 -13.19
CA GLN A 72 -5.94 16.74 -14.01
C GLN A 72 -7.27 17.15 -14.64
N THR A 73 -7.79 18.31 -14.27
CA THR A 73 -9.02 18.88 -14.86
C THR A 73 -8.78 19.51 -16.22
N HIS A 74 -7.54 19.91 -16.49
CA HIS A 74 -7.13 20.57 -17.72
C HIS A 74 -5.83 19.96 -18.25
N HIS A 75 -5.55 20.22 -19.52
CA HIS A 75 -4.32 19.78 -20.16
C HIS A 75 -3.11 20.56 -19.62
N VAL A 76 -2.08 19.82 -19.23
CA VAL A 76 -0.76 20.35 -18.87
C VAL A 76 0.24 19.96 -19.95
N LYS A 77 0.95 20.94 -20.50
CA LYS A 77 1.98 20.70 -21.53
C LYS A 77 3.16 19.90 -20.99
N ASN A 78 3.93 19.25 -21.86
CA ASN A 78 5.06 18.41 -21.45
C ASN A 78 6.17 19.18 -20.74
N SER A 79 6.43 20.43 -21.14
CA SER A 79 7.38 21.33 -20.46
C SER A 79 6.99 21.56 -19.00
N GLU A 80 5.73 21.87 -18.75
CA GLU A 80 5.18 22.08 -17.40
C GLU A 80 5.19 20.80 -16.57
N LYS A 81 4.83 19.65 -17.17
CA LYS A 81 4.92 18.34 -16.50
C LYS A 81 6.34 18.08 -15.97
N ARG A 82 7.38 18.39 -16.75
CA ARG A 82 8.79 18.24 -16.33
C ARG A 82 9.13 19.14 -15.15
N VAL A 83 8.67 20.40 -15.18
CA VAL A 83 8.89 21.35 -14.07
C VAL A 83 8.19 20.88 -12.80
N LEU A 84 6.94 20.42 -12.88
CA LEU A 84 6.18 19.89 -11.74
C LEU A 84 6.84 18.65 -11.13
N ALA A 85 7.33 17.73 -11.97
CA ALA A 85 8.06 16.55 -11.52
C ALA A 85 9.35 16.93 -10.77
N ARG A 86 10.14 17.86 -11.31
CA ARG A 86 11.35 18.39 -10.65
C ARG A 86 11.04 19.03 -9.30
N LYS A 87 10.02 19.89 -9.23
CA LYS A 87 9.58 20.53 -7.97
C LYS A 87 9.07 19.51 -6.94
N LYS A 88 8.44 18.42 -7.38
CA LYS A 88 8.00 17.33 -6.49
C LYS A 88 9.19 16.54 -5.94
N LEU A 89 10.19 16.26 -6.77
CA LEU A 89 11.41 15.58 -6.35
C LEU A 89 12.18 16.43 -5.32
N GLN A 90 12.38 17.72 -5.60
CA GLN A 90 13.08 18.63 -4.70
C GLN A 90 12.41 18.68 -3.32
N ARG A 91 11.07 18.82 -3.26
CA ARG A 91 10.31 18.79 -2.01
C ARG A 91 10.49 17.48 -1.23
N ARG A 92 10.56 16.34 -1.95
CA ARG A 92 10.79 15.03 -1.31
C ARG A 92 12.18 14.98 -0.67
N ILE A 93 13.21 15.42 -1.39
CA ILE A 93 14.60 15.44 -0.89
C ILE A 93 14.71 16.34 0.33
N GLN A 94 14.21 17.58 0.25
CA GLN A 94 14.22 18.52 1.37
C GLN A 94 13.53 17.98 2.62
N SER A 95 12.38 17.30 2.45
CA SER A 95 11.66 16.66 3.55
C SER A 95 12.46 15.49 4.16
N GLN A 96 13.14 14.70 3.34
CA GLN A 96 13.99 13.60 3.80
C GLN A 96 15.21 14.11 4.58
N GLU A 97 15.89 15.14 4.07
CA GLU A 97 17.02 15.78 4.74
C GLU A 97 16.61 16.41 6.06
N LEU A 98 15.44 17.08 6.11
CA LEU A 98 14.89 17.62 7.35
C LEU A 98 14.59 16.51 8.36
N ALA A 99 13.94 15.43 7.93
CA ALA A 99 13.63 14.29 8.80
C ALA A 99 14.91 13.63 9.34
N HIS A 100 15.95 13.51 8.52
CA HIS A 100 17.25 13.02 8.96
C HIS A 100 17.87 13.95 10.00
N ARG A 101 17.88 15.26 9.77
CA ARG A 101 18.42 16.24 10.73
C ARG A 101 17.70 16.16 12.08
N ILE A 102 16.36 16.11 12.05
CA ILE A 102 15.56 15.96 13.27
C ILE A 102 15.90 14.65 13.98
N LYS A 103 16.03 13.54 13.24
CA LYS A 103 16.39 12.24 13.83
C LYS A 103 17.74 12.27 14.54
N VAL A 104 18.73 12.95 13.97
CA VAL A 104 20.06 13.13 14.59
C VAL A 104 19.94 13.95 15.87
N ILE A 105 19.30 15.13 15.80
CA ILE A 105 19.08 15.99 16.98
C ILE A 105 18.35 15.25 18.10
N LEU A 106 17.32 14.46 17.78
CA LEU A 106 16.60 13.67 18.77
C LEU A 106 17.46 12.56 19.39
N ALA A 107 18.34 11.95 18.59
CA ALA A 107 19.26 10.94 19.09
C ALA A 107 20.34 11.55 20.00
N ASP A 108 20.88 12.72 19.65
CA ASP A 108 21.86 13.45 20.47
C ASP A 108 21.24 13.87 21.80
N LYS A 109 20.02 14.45 21.76
CA LYS A 109 19.25 14.78 22.96
C LYS A 109 18.98 13.57 23.85
N ALA A 110 18.65 12.43 23.27
CA ALA A 110 18.42 11.20 24.05
C ALA A 110 19.71 10.65 24.70
N ARG A 111 20.88 11.01 24.16
CA ARG A 111 22.20 10.65 24.70
C ARG A 111 22.75 11.70 25.68
N GLY A 112 22.06 12.84 25.84
CA GLY A 112 22.50 13.94 26.70
C GLY A 112 23.60 14.82 26.09
N LEU A 113 23.71 14.83 24.75
CA LEU A 113 24.58 15.72 23.97
C LEU A 113 23.81 16.94 23.44
#